data_AF-A0A350YPD1-F1
#
_entry.id   AF-A0A350YPD1-F1
#
_cell.length_a   1.000
_cell.length_b   1.000
_cell.length_c   1.000
_cell.angle_alpha   90.00
_cell.angle_beta   90.00
_cell.angle_gamma   90.00
#
_symmetry.space_group_name_H-M   'P 1'
#
loop_
_entity.id
_entity.type
_entity.pdbx_description
1 polymer ?
#
loop_
_entity_poly.entity_id
_entity_poly.type
_entity_poly.pdbx_seq_one_letter_code
_entity_poly.pdbx_strand_id
1 'polypeptide(L)' 'MTCKNILFFKTAPGNIIAVEADKQLTAGETDRLSWLFGNASPVQGDSVSGTFIGPRREMITPWSTNAVE' A
#
# COMPACT_ATOMS: atom_id res chain seq x y z
N MET A 1 -9.30 7.08 -19.46
CA MET A 1 -10.06 6.27 -18.49
C MET A 1 -9.05 5.74 -17.51
N THR A 2 -9.07 6.26 -16.29
CA THR A 2 -8.02 6.00 -15.32
C THR A 2 -8.59 5.12 -14.22
N CYS A 3 -8.07 3.90 -14.08
CA CYS A 3 -8.57 2.93 -13.13
C CYS A 3 -7.87 3.16 -11.80
N LYS A 4 -8.42 4.04 -10.96
CA LYS A 4 -7.99 4.16 -9.56
C LYS A 4 -8.30 2.86 -8.84
N ASN A 5 -7.26 2.10 -8.49
CA ASN A 5 -7.39 0.86 -7.73
C ASN A 5 -6.63 0.99 -6.40
N ILE A 6 -7.24 0.56 -5.30
CA ILE A 6 -6.57 0.51 -4.00
C ILE A 6 -6.05 -0.90 -3.78
N LEU A 7 -4.76 -1.01 -3.43
CA LEU A 7 -4.10 -2.27 -3.11
C LEU A 7 -3.73 -2.28 -1.64
N PHE A 8 -3.95 -3.41 -0.97
CA PHE A 8 -3.70 -3.53 0.46
C PHE A 8 -2.52 -4.45 0.70
N PHE A 9 -1.64 -4.04 1.60
CA PHE A 9 -0.49 -4.81 2.07
C PHE A 9 -0.58 -4.94 3.59
N LYS A 10 -0.32 -6.14 4.09
CA LYS A 10 -0.29 -6.43 5.52
C LYS A 10 1.15 -6.71 5.95
N THR A 11 1.65 -5.92 6.88
CA THR A 11 2.98 -6.13 7.47
C THR A 11 2.93 -7.24 8.53
N ALA A 12 4.09 -7.80 8.88
CA ALA A 12 4.22 -8.80 9.95
C ALA A 12 3.58 -8.40 11.30
N PRO A 13 3.73 -7.15 11.80
CA PRO A 13 3.03 -6.71 13.02
C PRO A 13 1.52 -6.50 12.84
N GLY A 14 0.97 -6.68 11.63
CA GLY A 14 -0.47 -6.60 11.37
C GLY A 14 -0.95 -5.23 10.90
N ASN A 15 -0.05 -4.29 10.61
CA ASN A 15 -0.44 -2.99 10.05
C ASN A 15 -0.92 -3.17 8.60
N ILE A 16 -1.94 -2.41 8.22
CA ILE A 16 -2.45 -2.37 6.84
C ILE A 16 -1.96 -1.10 6.17
N ILE A 17 -1.35 -1.27 5.00
CA ILE A 17 -0.91 -0.20 4.11
C ILE A 17 -1.80 -0.23 2.88
N ALA A 18 -2.46 0.89 2.57
CA ALA A 18 -3.30 1.05 1.39
C ALA A 18 -2.55 1.90 0.36
N VAL A 19 -2.39 1.37 -0.86
CA VAL A 19 -1.69 2.03 -1.97
C VAL A 19 -2.71 2.33 -3.06
N GLU A 20 -2.89 3.62 -3.37
CA GLU A 20 -3.62 4.02 -4.58
C GLU A 20 -2.68 3.91 -5.79
N ALA A 21 -3.10 3.15 -6.80
CA ALA A 21 -2.42 3.05 -8.07
C ALA A 21 -3.35 3.48 -9.21
N ASP A 22 -2.78 4.23 -10.16
CA ASP A 22 -3.46 4.70 -11.37
C ASP A 22 -3.55 3.62 -12.46
N LYS A 23 -2.82 2.51 -12.25
CA LYS A 23 -2.69 1.36 -13.15
C LYS A 23 -2.67 0.07 -12.35
N GLN A 24 -2.95 -1.04 -13.01
CA GLN A 24 -2.76 -2.37 -12.42
C GLN A 24 -1.25 -2.63 -12.24
N LEU A 25 -0.85 -3.00 -11.02
CA LEU A 25 0.54 -3.33 -10.74
C LEU A 25 0.88 -4.71 -11.32
N THR A 26 2.10 -4.84 -11.85
CA THR A 26 2.63 -6.14 -12.28
C THR A 26 3.15 -6.90 -11.06
N ALA A 27 3.33 -8.21 -11.20
CA ALA A 27 3.89 -9.04 -10.12
C ALA A 27 5.25 -8.50 -9.60
N GLY A 28 6.10 -7.98 -10.48
CA GLY A 28 7.38 -7.38 -10.10
C GLY A 28 7.23 -6.07 -9.32
N GLU A 29 6.23 -5.24 -9.65
CA GLU A 29 5.96 -4.00 -8.90
C GLU A 29 5.36 -4.32 -7.53
N THR A 30 4.46 -5.30 -7.45
CA THR A 30 3.89 -5.79 -6.18
C THR A 30 4.98 -6.37 -5.27
N ASP A 31 5.93 -7.12 -5.82
CA ASP A 31 7.07 -7.67 -5.07
C ASP A 31 7.98 -6.56 -4.52
N ARG A 32 8.31 -5.55 -5.34
CA ARG A 32 9.08 -4.38 -4.89
C ARG A 32 8.38 -3.62 -3.77
N LEU A 33 7.05 -3.45 -3.85
CA LEU A 33 6.27 -2.81 -2.80
C LEU A 33 6.20 -3.67 -1.53
N SER A 34 6.02 -4.99 -1.66
CA SER A 34 6.12 -5.93 -0.55
C SER A 34 7.45 -5.77 0.19
N TRP A 35 8.56 -5.72 -0.55
CA TRP A 35 9.89 -5.47 -0.01
C TRP A 35 10.00 -4.09 0.68
N LEU A 36 9.56 -3.03 0.00
CA LEU A 36 9.60 -1.64 0.51
C LEU A 36 8.84 -1.49 1.84
N PHE A 37 7.73 -2.22 1.99
CA PHE A 37 6.91 -2.23 3.20
C PHE A 37 7.39 -3.21 4.27
N GLY A 38 8.62 -3.72 4.14
CA GLY A 38 9.23 -4.63 5.12
C GLY A 38 8.74 -6.07 5.00
N ASN A 39 8.74 -6.62 3.79
CA ASN A 39 8.19 -7.94 3.44
C ASN A 39 6.69 -8.07 3.76
N ALA A 40 5.92 -7.03 3.43
CA ALA A 40 4.47 -7.02 3.64
C ALA A 40 3.76 -7.90 2.60
N SER A 41 2.85 -8.75 3.06
CA SER A 41 2.10 -9.63 2.16
C SER A 41 0.94 -8.88 1.51
N PRO A 42 0.74 -9.00 0.18
CA PRO A 42 -0.44 -8.43 -0.46
C PRO A 42 -1.71 -9.11 0.07
N VAL A 43 -2.73 -8.31 0.35
CA VAL A 43 -4.04 -8.78 0.79
C VAL A 43 -4.91 -8.98 -0.44
N GLN A 44 -5.53 -10.16 -0.55
CA GLN A 44 -6.47 -10.43 -1.63
C GLN A 44 -7.81 -9.76 -1.33
N GLY A 45 -8.25 -8.88 -2.24
CA GLY A 45 -9.54 -8.21 -2.16
C GLY A 45 -9.45 -6.70 -2.36
N ASP A 46 -10.57 -6.09 -2.72
CA ASP A 46 -10.71 -4.64 -2.91
C ASP A 46 -11.05 -3.90 -1.60
N SER A 47 -11.28 -4.64 -0.51
CA SER A 47 -11.59 -4.08 0.79
C SER A 47 -11.03 -4.94 1.92
N VAL A 48 -10.73 -4.29 3.04
CA VAL A 48 -10.31 -4.94 4.28
C VAL A 48 -11.28 -4.53 5.38
N SER A 49 -11.95 -5.49 6.00
CA SER A 49 -12.90 -5.24 7.09
C SER A 49 -12.20 -5.22 8.44
N GLY A 50 -12.59 -4.29 9.31
CA GLY A 50 -12.06 -4.17 10.66
C GLY A 50 -12.06 -2.73 11.15
N THR A 51 -11.60 -2.54 12.39
CA THR A 51 -11.35 -1.21 12.96
C THR A 51 -9.88 -0.89 12.78
N PHE A 52 -9.58 0.10 11.93
CA PHE A 52 -8.22 0.57 11.66
C PHE A 52 -8.04 1.96 12.23
N ILE A 53 -6.93 2.17 12.93
CA ILE A 53 -6.54 3.48 13.48
C ILE A 53 -5.26 3.88 12.77
N GLY A 54 -5.28 5.04 12.14
CA GLY A 54 -4.15 5.49 11.35
C GLY A 54 -4.17 7.00 11.09
N PRO A 55 -3.14 7.49 10.37
CA PRO A 55 -3.10 8.84 9.86
C PRO A 55 -4.39 9.20 9.11
N ARG A 56 -4.87 10.44 9.18
CA ARG A 56 -5.86 10.90 8.19
C ARG A 56 -5.23 10.78 6.79
N ARG A 57 -6.02 10.49 5.76
CA ARG A 57 -5.54 10.36 4.36
C ARG A 57 -4.72 11.57 3.86
N GLU A 58 -4.89 12.75 4.45
CA GLU A 58 -4.14 13.98 4.17
C GLU A 58 -2.81 14.10 4.94
N MET A 59 -2.53 13.17 5.86
CA MET A 59 -1.33 13.14 6.67
C MET A 59 -0.22 12.47 5.86
N ILE A 60 0.48 13.30 5.09
CA ILE A 60 1.73 12.96 4.44
C ILE A 60 2.73 12.55 5.54
N THR A 61 2.96 11.26 5.71
CA THR A 61 4.10 10.79 6.51
C THR A 61 5.38 11.21 5.77
N PRO A 62 6.45 11.64 6.47
CA PRO A 62 7.65 12.23 5.84
C PRO A 62 8.40 11.30 4.87
N TRP A 63 8.02 10.02 4.75
CA TRP A 63 8.48 9.13 3.67
C TRP A 63 8.02 9.56 2.26
N SER A 64 7.15 10.57 2.12
CA SER A 64 6.76 11.13 0.82
C SER A 64 7.77 12.10 0.18
N THR A 65 8.98 12.27 0.72
CA THR A 65 10.00 13.08 0.04
C THR A 65 11.41 12.50 0.11
N ASN A 66 11.59 11.19 -0.09
CA ASN A 66 12.84 10.65 -0.65
C ASN A 66 12.69 9.17 -0.99
N ALA A 67 12.23 8.92 -2.21
CA ALA A 67 12.49 7.67 -2.93
C ALA A 67 12.80 8.05 -4.38
N VAL A 68 13.77 8.95 -4.54
CA VAL A 68 14.40 9.26 -5.82
C VAL A 68 15.90 9.04 -5.67
N GLU A 69 16.40 8.22 -6.60
CA GLU A 69 17.78 7.76 -6.85
C GLU A 69 18.40 6.74 -5.88
#